data_AF-A0A497D7E4-F1
#
_entry.id   AF-A0A497D7E4-F1
#
_cell.length_a   1.000
_cell.length_b   1.000
_cell.length_c   1.000
_cell.angle_alpha   90.00
_cell.angle_beta   90.00
_cell.angle_gamma   90.00
#
_symmetry.space_group_name_H-M   'P 1'
#
loop_
_entity.id
_entity.type
_entity.pdbx_description
1 polymer ?
#
loop_
_entity_poly.entity_id
_entity_poly.type
_entity_poly.pdbx_seq_one_letter_code
_entity_poly.pdbx_strand_id
1 'polypeptide(L)' 'MPVGNAEIEEKYTELLNSGNGNIPDAEKVKIRKAFDIACDIYRDEKLVNGKPFIFHNLEVAIIAVREIG' A
#
# COMPACT_ATOMS: atom_id res chain seq x y z
N MET A 1 -10.37 -4.06 -12.78
CA MET A 1 -9.01 -3.48 -12.70
C MET A 1 -8.06 -4.35 -13.52
N PRO A 2 -7.31 -3.81 -14.49
CA PRO A 2 -6.21 -4.60 -15.04
C PRO A 2 -4.92 -3.77 -15.23
N VAL A 3 -3.92 -3.99 -14.35
CA VAL A 3 -2.50 -4.33 -14.63
C VAL A 3 -1.86 -4.76 -13.30
N GLY A 4 -1.19 -5.92 -13.23
CA GLY A 4 -0.26 -6.24 -12.11
C GLY A 4 -0.83 -6.28 -10.69
N ASN A 5 -2.14 -6.47 -10.53
CA ASN A 5 -2.87 -6.28 -9.27
C ASN A 5 -2.44 -7.19 -8.11
N ALA A 6 -1.95 -8.40 -8.38
CA ALA A 6 -1.68 -9.38 -7.31
C ALA A 6 -0.55 -8.94 -6.38
N GLU A 7 0.55 -8.41 -6.93
CA GLU A 7 1.72 -7.98 -6.15
C GLU A 7 1.40 -6.71 -5.33
N ILE A 8 0.59 -5.81 -5.86
CA ILE A 8 0.17 -4.59 -5.15
C ILE A 8 -0.74 -4.96 -3.97
N GLU A 9 -1.70 -5.88 -4.18
CA GLU A 9 -2.57 -6.38 -3.10
C GLU A 9 -1.78 -7.21 -2.06
N GLU A 10 -0.76 -7.94 -2.47
CA GLU A 10 0.17 -8.62 -1.55
C GLU A 10 0.92 -7.61 -0.68
N LYS A 11 1.45 -6.54 -1.27
CA LYS A 11 2.12 -5.44 -0.53
C LYS A 11 1.16 -4.70 0.41
N TYR A 12 -0.08 -4.48 -0.01
CA TYR A 12 -1.13 -3.95 0.86
C TYR A 12 -1.40 -4.89 2.06
N THR A 13 -1.42 -6.20 1.82
CA THR A 13 -1.57 -7.19 2.89
C THR A 13 -0.35 -7.17 3.84
N GLU A 14 0.86 -7.03 3.30
CA GLU A 14 2.08 -6.83 4.10
C GLU A 14 1.97 -5.59 5.00
N LEU A 15 1.49 -4.46 4.47
CA LEU A 15 1.24 -3.24 5.23
C LEU A 15 0.31 -3.49 6.42
N LEU A 16 -0.83 -4.15 6.21
CA LEU A 16 -1.77 -4.43 7.30
C LEU A 16 -1.18 -5.35 8.37
N ASN A 17 -0.34 -6.31 7.97
CA ASN A 17 0.30 -7.26 8.89
C ASN A 17 1.52 -6.66 9.59
N SER A 18 2.08 -5.57 9.07
CA SER A 18 3.31 -4.96 9.61
C SER A 18 3.14 -4.24 10.94
N GLY A 19 1.90 -3.88 11.32
CA GLY A 19 1.60 -3.17 12.56
C GLY A 19 1.50 -4.04 13.82
N ASN A 20 2.32 -5.09 13.93
CA ASN A 20 2.41 -6.00 15.10
C ASN A 20 1.06 -6.53 15.64
N GLY A 21 0.06 -6.71 14.77
CA GLY A 21 -1.26 -7.21 15.15
C GLY A 21 -2.18 -6.19 15.84
N ASN A 22 -1.78 -4.92 15.92
CA ASN A 22 -2.50 -3.88 16.68
C ASN A 22 -3.39 -2.96 15.84
N ILE A 23 -3.52 -3.16 14.52
CA ILE A 23 -4.37 -2.28 13.70
C ILE A 23 -5.84 -2.62 13.95
N PRO A 24 -6.65 -1.73 14.55
CA PRO A 24 -8.07 -1.98 14.78
C PRO A 24 -8.82 -2.03 13.44
N ASP A 25 -9.92 -2.78 13.38
CA ASP A 25 -10.69 -2.93 12.14
C ASP A 25 -11.19 -1.60 11.56
N ALA A 26 -11.52 -0.64 12.42
CA ALA A 26 -11.90 0.71 11.99
C ALA A 26 -10.75 1.45 11.28
N GLU A 27 -9.49 1.23 11.70
CA GLU A 27 -8.32 1.80 11.02
C GLU A 27 -8.00 1.05 9.73
N LYS A 28 -8.19 -0.28 9.68
CA LYS A 28 -8.04 -1.06 8.43
C LYS A 28 -8.94 -0.52 7.32
N VAL A 29 -10.18 -0.12 7.65
CA VAL A 29 -11.09 0.51 6.68
C VAL A 29 -10.54 1.85 6.15
N LYS A 30 -9.95 2.67 7.03
CA LYS A 30 -9.33 3.94 6.62
C LYS A 30 -8.09 3.71 5.76
N ILE A 31 -7.24 2.75 6.14
CA ILE A 31 -6.05 2.37 5.38
C ILE A 31 -6.44 1.85 4.00
N ARG A 32 -7.50 1.01 3.89
CA ARG A 32 -8.01 0.56 2.58
C ARG A 32 -8.42 1.73 1.71
N LYS A 33 -9.20 2.67 2.26
CA LYS A 33 -9.65 3.84 1.51
C LYS A 33 -8.48 4.70 1.04
N ALA A 34 -7.48 4.93 1.89
CA ALA A 34 -6.27 5.68 1.53
C ALA A 34 -5.47 4.96 0.42
N PHE A 35 -5.35 3.64 0.52
CA PHE A 35 -4.72 2.81 -0.49
C PHE A 35 -5.44 2.87 -1.84
N ASP A 36 -6.77 2.75 -1.86
CA ASP A 36 -7.55 2.81 -3.09
C ASP A 36 -7.43 4.19 -3.77
N ILE A 37 -7.44 5.28 -2.98
CA ILE A 37 -7.20 6.65 -3.49
C ILE A 37 -5.80 6.77 -4.09
N ALA A 38 -4.77 6.28 -3.40
CA ALA A 38 -3.40 6.32 -3.91
C ALA A 38 -3.26 5.51 -5.21
N CYS A 39 -3.89 4.33 -5.29
CA CYS A 39 -3.89 3.53 -6.52
C CYS A 39 -4.50 4.29 -7.70
N ASP A 40 -5.57 5.06 -7.49
CA ASP A 40 -6.20 5.83 -8.57
C ASP A 40 -5.34 7.03 -8.98
N ILE A 41 -4.78 7.78 -8.02
CA ILE A 41 -3.91 8.94 -8.29
C ILE A 41 -2.65 8.52 -9.06
N TYR A 42 -2.01 7.43 -8.66
CA TYR A 42 -0.73 6.98 -9.22
C TYR A 42 -0.88 5.90 -10.29
N ARG A 43 -2.09 5.68 -10.83
CA ARG A 43 -2.38 4.56 -11.75
C ARG A 43 -1.52 4.56 -13.03
N ASP A 44 -1.18 5.74 -13.53
CA ASP A 44 -0.41 5.92 -14.76
C ASP A 44 1.06 6.31 -14.48
N GLU A 45 1.40 6.52 -13.21
CA GLU A 45 2.73 6.89 -12.77
C GLU A 45 3.65 5.67 -12.66
N LYS A 46 4.88 5.85 -13.18
CA LYS A 46 5.89 4.80 -13.22
C LYS A 46 7.24 5.35 -12.77
N LEU A 47 8.01 4.53 -12.09
CA LEU A 47 9.41 4.79 -11.79
C LEU A 47 10.24 4.79 -13.08
N VAL A 48 11.49 5.27 -12.99
CA VAL A 48 12.45 5.32 -14.11
C VAL A 48 12.66 3.95 -14.75
N ASN A 49 12.50 2.86 -13.99
CA ASN A 49 12.62 1.48 -14.46
C ASN A 49 11.31 0.89 -15.06
N GLY A 50 10.24 1.69 -15.17
CA GLY A 50 8.95 1.29 -15.70
C GLY A 50 8.01 0.59 -14.72
N LYS A 51 8.43 0.34 -13.46
CA LYS A 51 7.53 -0.22 -12.43
C LYS A 51 6.49 0.81 -11.99
N PRO A 52 5.25 0.39 -11.64
CA PRO A 52 4.26 1.30 -11.08
C PRO A 52 4.76 2.04 -9.85
N PHE A 53 4.52 3.35 -9.77
CA PHE A 53 5.02 4.19 -8.68
C PHE A 53 4.45 3.79 -7.31
N ILE A 54 3.23 3.23 -7.29
CA ILE A 54 2.52 2.80 -6.07
C ILE A 54 3.32 1.81 -5.20
N PHE A 55 4.21 1.01 -5.78
CA PHE A 55 5.08 0.11 -5.02
C PHE A 55 5.96 0.86 -4.03
N HIS A 56 6.52 1.99 -4.45
CA HIS A 56 7.38 2.81 -3.59
C HIS A 56 6.58 3.41 -2.42
N ASN A 57 5.38 3.93 -2.69
CA ASN A 57 4.51 4.47 -1.65
C ASN A 57 4.13 3.41 -0.61
N LEU A 58 3.88 2.17 -1.03
CA LEU A 58 3.59 1.05 -0.13
C LEU A 58 4.80 0.68 0.72
N GLU A 59 6.01 0.66 0.15
CA GLU A 59 7.24 0.40 0.90
C GLU A 59 7.47 1.44 2.00
N VAL A 60 7.28 2.72 1.69
CA VAL A 60 7.37 3.81 2.68
C VAL A 60 6.33 3.62 3.79
N ALA A 61 5.09 3.28 3.44
CA ALA A 61 4.04 3.04 4.41
C ALA A 61 4.35 1.84 5.33
N ILE A 62 4.87 0.73 4.78
CA ILE A 62 5.26 -0.46 5.55
C ILE A 62 6.37 -0.11 6.54
N ILE A 63 7.40 0.63 6.11
CA ILE A 63 8.49 1.07 7.00
C ILE A 63 7.92 1.95 8.12
N ALA A 64 7.08 2.93 7.79
CA ALA A 64 6.48 3.81 8.78
C ALA A 64 5.66 3.04 9.83
N VAL A 65 4.85 2.07 9.40
CA VAL A 65 4.07 1.22 10.31
C VAL A 65 4.96 0.32 11.16
N ARG A 66 6.05 -0.24 10.62
CA ARG A 66 6.98 -1.08 11.38
C ARG A 66 7.75 -0.31 12.45
N GLU A 67 8.16 0.92 12.15
CA GLU A 67 9.05 1.71 13.03
C GLU A 67 8.28 2.53 14.07
N ILE A 68 7.02 2.91 13.79
CA ILE A 68 6.26 3.87 14.61
C ILE A 68 4.97 3.23 15.19
N GLY A 69 4.51 2.10 14.63
CA GLY A 69 3.22 1.46 14.95
C GLY A 69 3.25 0.49 16.13
#